data_AF-E6PLR6-F1
#
_entry.id   AF-E6PLR6-F1
#
_cell.length_a   1.000
_cell.length_b   1.000
_cell.length_c   1.000
_cell.angle_alpha   90.00
_cell.angle_beta   90.00
_cell.angle_gamma   90.00
#
_symmetry.space_group_name_H-M   'P 1'
#
loop_
_entity.id
_entity.type
_entity.pdbx_description
1 polymer ?
#
loop_
_entity_poly.entity_id
_entity_poly.type
_entity_poly.pdbx_seq_one_letter_code
_entity_poly.pdbx_strand_id
1 'polypeptide(L)'
;MTRLLADFLIAARHVRDSAGGVDETSYDTALNDLLDEAGALLQPRVRAVMQLRNPGAGNPDGGLFTADQFERNAAALPPSAPSPRAA
;
A
#
# COMPACT_ATOMS: atom_id res chain seq x y z
N MET A 1 -19.60 -6.00 -4.91
CA MET A 1 -19.26 -5.69 -3.50
C MET A 1 -19.25 -6.94 -2.61
N THR A 2 -20.33 -7.75 -2.57
CA THR A 2 -20.40 -8.96 -1.71
C THR A 2 -19.26 -9.96 -1.94
N ARG A 3 -18.82 -10.15 -3.19
CA ARG A 3 -17.68 -11.01 -3.53
C ARG A 3 -16.36 -10.50 -2.94
N LEU A 4 -16.06 -9.21 -3.08
CA LEU A 4 -14.82 -8.60 -2.57
C LEU A 4 -14.69 -8.79 -1.05
N LEU A 5 -15.79 -8.58 -0.33
CA LEU A 5 -15.84 -8.82 1.11
C LEU A 5 -15.61 -10.29 1.46
N ALA A 6 -16.20 -11.22 0.71
CA ALA A 6 -16.00 -12.65 0.94
C ALA A 6 -14.53 -13.05 0.71
N ASP A 7 -13.92 -12.57 -0.37
CA ASP A 7 -12.52 -12.84 -0.71
C ASP A 7 -11.58 -12.29 0.38
N PHE A 8 -11.84 -11.08 0.87
CA PHE A 8 -11.14 -10.49 2.03
C PHE A 8 -11.25 -11.36 3.28
N LEU A 9 -12.47 -11.77 3.66
CA LEU A 9 -12.70 -12.56 4.88
C LEU A 9 -12.04 -13.94 4.79
N ILE A 10 -12.00 -14.55 3.60
CA ILE A 10 -11.28 -15.81 3.36
C ILE A 10 -9.78 -15.60 3.55
N ALA A 11 -9.20 -14.57 2.95
CA ALA A 11 -7.78 -14.27 3.09
C ALA A 11 -7.39 -13.96 4.55
N ALA A 12 -8.18 -13.12 5.24
CA ALA A 12 -7.97 -12.82 6.66
C ALA A 12 -8.08 -14.08 7.53
N ARG A 13 -9.03 -14.96 7.24
CA ARG A 13 -9.15 -16.25 7.93
C ARG A 13 -7.89 -17.10 7.74
N HIS A 14 -7.32 -17.18 6.54
CA HIS A 14 -6.11 -17.97 6.31
C HIS A 14 -4.92 -17.46 7.14
N VAL A 15 -4.74 -16.14 7.23
CA VAL A 15 -3.72 -15.52 8.09
C VAL A 15 -3.95 -15.92 9.55
N ARG A 16 -5.19 -15.82 10.03
CA ARG A 16 -5.55 -16.18 11.41
C ARG A 16 -5.34 -17.67 11.70
N ASP A 17 -5.81 -18.55 10.82
CA ASP A 17 -5.74 -20.01 10.96
C ASP A 17 -4.27 -20.50 10.88
N SER A 18 -3.37 -19.74 10.26
CA SER A 18 -1.94 -20.07 10.22
C SER A 18 -1.23 -19.97 11.57
N ALA A 19 -1.82 -19.25 12.54
CA ALA A 19 -1.19 -18.85 13.81
C ALA A 19 0.16 -18.11 13.68
N GLY A 20 0.57 -17.75 12.45
CA GLY A 20 1.80 -17.01 12.14
C GLY A 20 1.57 -15.52 11.90
N GLY A 21 0.32 -15.05 11.99
CA GLY A 21 0.01 -13.64 11.90
C GLY A 21 0.57 -12.87 13.10
N VAL A 22 1.37 -11.84 12.83
CA VAL A 22 1.71 -10.80 13.80
C VAL A 22 0.59 -9.76 13.90
N ASP A 23 0.51 -9.12 15.05
CA ASP A 23 -0.45 -8.05 15.28
C ASP A 23 -0.33 -6.96 14.19
N GLU A 24 -1.49 -6.49 13.75
CA GLU A 24 -1.68 -5.40 12.77
C GLU A 24 -1.30 -5.77 11.32
N THR A 25 -0.03 -6.02 11.01
CA THR A 25 0.49 -6.02 9.63
C THR A 25 0.18 -7.26 8.80
N SER A 26 -0.09 -8.42 9.43
CA SER A 26 -0.28 -9.67 8.68
C SER A 26 -1.54 -9.70 7.82
N TYR A 27 -2.44 -8.75 8.03
CA TYR A 27 -3.70 -8.62 7.30
C TYR A 27 -3.63 -7.54 6.20
N ASP A 28 -2.56 -6.75 6.14
CA ASP A 28 -2.44 -5.62 5.22
C ASP A 28 -2.52 -6.05 3.76
N THR A 29 -2.01 -7.22 3.40
CA THR A 29 -2.14 -7.76 2.04
C THR A 29 -3.60 -7.99 1.67
N ALA A 30 -4.36 -8.67 2.54
CA ALA A 30 -5.78 -8.93 2.30
C ALA A 30 -6.58 -7.61 2.20
N LEU A 31 -6.25 -6.64 3.05
CA LEU A 31 -6.86 -5.31 3.02
C LEU A 31 -6.49 -4.54 1.74
N ASN A 32 -5.22 -4.59 1.32
CA ASN A 32 -4.76 -3.95 0.10
C ASN A 32 -5.50 -4.48 -1.12
N ASP A 33 -5.63 -5.81 -1.25
CA ASP A 33 -6.31 -6.45 -2.37
C ASP A 33 -7.79 -6.05 -2.44
N LEU A 34 -8.49 -6.05 -1.29
CA LEU A 34 -9.87 -5.57 -1.19
C LEU A 34 -10.01 -4.12 -1.69
N LEU A 35 -9.15 -3.23 -1.22
CA LEU A 35 -9.22 -1.81 -1.55
C LEU A 35 -8.78 -1.53 -2.99
N ASP A 36 -7.82 -2.26 -3.53
CA ASP A 36 -7.42 -2.18 -4.94
C ASP A 36 -8.56 -2.62 -5.87
N GLU A 37 -9.19 -3.76 -5.58
CA GLU A 37 -10.31 -4.25 -6.38
C GLU A 37 -11.54 -3.32 -6.27
N ALA A 38 -11.85 -2.81 -5.08
CA ALA A 38 -12.92 -1.84 -4.89
C ALA A 38 -12.60 -0.51 -5.61
N GLY A 39 -11.36 -0.04 -5.51
CA GLY A 39 -10.87 1.19 -6.14
C GLY A 39 -10.91 1.16 -7.66
N ALA A 40 -10.73 -0.03 -8.26
CA ALA A 40 -10.88 -0.23 -9.70
C ALA A 40 -12.32 -0.01 -10.22
N LEU A 41 -13.33 -0.07 -9.34
CA LEU A 41 -14.73 0.16 -9.66
C LEU A 41 -15.15 1.64 -9.57
N LEU A 42 -14.30 2.52 -9.02
CA LEU A 42 -14.60 3.94 -8.82
C LEU A 42 -14.26 4.81 -10.04
N GLN A 43 -14.79 6.04 -10.03
CA GLN A 43 -14.45 7.11 -10.98
C GLN A 43 -14.17 8.42 -10.21
N PRO A 44 -12.91 8.91 -10.18
CA PRO A 44 -11.71 8.31 -10.77
C PRO A 44 -11.34 6.98 -10.09
N ARG A 45 -10.65 6.10 -10.85
CA ARG A 45 -10.09 4.86 -10.29
C ARG A 45 -8.99 5.20 -9.31
N VAL A 46 -8.92 4.46 -8.20
CA VAL A 46 -7.87 4.58 -7.19
C VAL A 46 -7.16 3.26 -6.97
N ARG A 47 -5.90 3.34 -6.52
CA ARG A 47 -5.05 2.22 -6.13
C ARG A 47 -4.69 2.36 -4.65
N ALA A 48 -4.82 1.29 -3.89
CA ALA A 48 -4.32 1.15 -2.53
C ALA A 48 -2.80 0.99 -2.51
N VAL A 49 -2.16 1.68 -1.58
CA VAL A 49 -0.75 1.51 -1.25
C VAL A 49 -0.66 1.48 0.27
N MET A 50 -0.39 0.30 0.83
CA MET A 50 -0.13 0.10 2.26
C MET A 50 1.35 0.30 2.59
N GLN A 51 1.66 0.41 3.89
CA GLN A 51 3.00 0.53 4.44
C GLN A 51 3.77 1.71 3.83
N LEU A 52 3.14 2.89 3.84
CA LEU A 52 3.72 4.11 3.29
C LEU A 52 4.90 4.60 4.13
N ARG A 53 5.89 5.19 3.46
CA ARG A 53 6.97 5.89 4.16
C ARG A 53 6.39 7.07 4.95
N ASN A 54 6.86 7.27 6.17
CA ASN A 54 6.53 8.47 6.96
C ASN A 54 7.17 9.73 6.31
N PRO A 55 6.39 10.72 5.83
CA PRO A 55 6.92 11.93 5.20
C PRO A 55 7.21 13.06 6.21
N GLY A 56 7.21 12.78 7.52
CA GLY A 56 7.43 13.75 8.60
C GLY A 56 6.16 14.29 9.26
N ALA A 57 4.97 13.81 8.86
CA ALA A 57 3.67 14.22 9.42
C ALA A 57 2.93 13.09 10.17
N GLY A 58 3.57 11.92 10.32
CA GLY A 58 2.98 10.73 10.94
C GLY A 58 3.34 9.46 10.18
N ASN A 59 3.02 8.29 10.74
CA ASN A 59 3.23 6.99 10.11
C ASN A 59 1.88 6.46 9.58
N PRO A 60 1.46 6.82 8.36
CA PRO A 60 0.21 6.33 7.81
C PRO A 60 0.33 4.85 7.41
N ASP A 61 -0.66 4.05 7.77
CA ASP A 61 -0.71 2.63 7.40
C ASP A 61 -0.88 2.44 5.88
N GLY A 62 -1.50 3.40 5.19
CA GLY A 62 -1.69 3.34 3.75
C GLY A 62 -2.46 4.54 3.18
N GLY A 63 -2.74 4.49 1.88
CA GLY A 63 -3.53 5.50 1.16
C GLY A 63 -4.13 5.00 -0.15
N LEU A 64 -5.11 5.73 -0.67
CA LEU A 64 -5.74 5.50 -1.98
C LEU A 64 -5.34 6.62 -2.93
N PHE A 65 -4.83 6.25 -4.10
CA PHE A 65 -4.21 7.18 -5.04
C PHE A 65 -4.83 7.04 -6.44
N THR A 66 -5.20 8.16 -7.06
CA THR A 66 -5.54 8.19 -8.48
C THR A 66 -4.29 8.06 -9.34
N ALA A 67 -4.46 7.66 -10.60
CA ALA A 67 -3.34 7.43 -11.52
C ALA A 67 -2.44 8.68 -11.72
N ASP A 68 -3.00 9.88 -11.63
CA ASP A 68 -2.27 11.14 -11.77
C ASP A 68 -1.41 11.51 -10.55
N GLN A 69 -1.65 10.88 -9.39
CA GLN A 69 -0.84 11.07 -8.18
C GLN A 69 0.46 10.23 -8.20
N PHE A 70 0.62 9.31 -9.16
CA PHE A 70 1.86 8.58 -9.35
C PHE A 70 2.81 9.37 -10.26
N GLU A 71 4.06 9.54 -9.82
CA GLU A 71 5.11 10.17 -10.63
C GLU A 71 5.28 9.40 -11.95
N ARG A 72 5.05 10.08 -13.08
CA ARG A 72 5.41 9.56 -14.40
C ARG A 72 6.93 9.68 -14.57
N ASN A 73 7.66 8.57 -14.38
CA ASN A 73 9.11 8.39 -14.57
C ASN A 73 10.03 8.95 -13.47
N ALA A 74 10.31 8.16 -12.43
CA ALA A 74 11.62 8.16 -11.79
C ALA A 74 12.53 7.18 -12.56
N ALA A 75 12.98 7.58 -13.75
CA ALA A 75 14.00 6.82 -14.47
C ALA A 75 15.26 6.71 -13.60
N ALA A 76 15.66 5.46 -13.35
CA ALA A 76 16.92 4.99 -12.79
C ALA A 76 18.02 6.05 -12.61
N LEU A 77 18.29 6.44 -11.35
CA LEU A 77 19.63 6.75 -10.87
C LEU A 77 19.65 6.60 -9.34
N PRO A 78 20.57 5.80 -8.76
CA PRO A 78 20.81 5.87 -7.32
C PRO A 78 21.30 7.29 -6.97
N PRO A 79 20.90 7.85 -5.81
CA PRO A 79 21.40 9.16 -5.39
C PRO A 79 22.92 9.10 -5.30
N SER A 80 23.61 9.85 -6.15
CA SER A 80 25.03 10.12 -5.96
C SER A 80 25.18 10.81 -4.61
N ALA A 81 25.94 10.18 -3.71
CA ALA A 81 26.26 10.75 -2.41
C ALA A 81 26.72 12.21 -2.55
N PRO A 82 26.25 13.13 -1.69
CA PRO A 82 26.71 14.52 -1.75
C PRO A 82 28.22 14.56 -1.45
N SER A 83 28.98 15.13 -2.38
CA SER A 83 30.41 15.42 -2.18
C SER A 83 30.59 16.29 -0.93
N PRO A 84 31.54 15.98 -0.04
CA PRO A 84 31.80 16.82 1.12
C PRO A 84 32.26 18.20 0.63
N ARG A 85 31.50 19.23 1.03
CA ARG A 85 31.83 20.61 0.73
C ARG A 85 33.16 20.94 1.43
N ALA A 86 34.17 21.29 0.64
CA ALA A 86 35.47 21.73 1.14
C ALA A 86 35.30 22.95 2.06
N ALA A 87 36.10 22.95 3.13
CA ALA A 87 36.20 23.99 4.16
C ALA A 87 36.62 25.35 3.58
#